data_AF-A0A6A3I5C3-F1
#
_entry.id   AF-A0A6A3I5C3-F1
#
_cell.length_a   1.000
_cell.length_b   1.000
_cell.length_c   1.000
_cell.angle_alpha   90.00
_cell.angle_beta   90.00
_cell.angle_gamma   90.00
#
_symmetry.space_group_name_H-M   'P 1'
#
loop_
_entity.id
_entity.type
_entity.pdbx_description
1 polymer ?
#
loop_
_entity_poly.entity_id
_entity_poly.type
_entity_poly.pdbx_seq_one_letter_code
_entity_poly.pdbx_strand_id
1 'polypeptide(L)'
;MVGLVRCPPLRVDSDLDRRLDGADDLDTIVYAVAHGANTPSASEDTEMEILRVDVRYHRDQLRECEAWLYKETDLRHQAESLCTLVSTERNMAKSADIIDLLKAGIEKYDKKIEEARATIRNDRLKIKKGLSNLTSCLQSFHLESRHRDRESGCLVDHSSDDALLEGVQTLLQQIRTIQLHFHILVLSYEPI
;
A
#
# COMPACT_ATOMS: atom_id res chain seq x y z
N MET A 1 -17.19 42.31 -28.10
CA MET A 1 -18.64 42.61 -28.16
C MET A 1 -18.90 43.76 -27.20
N VAL A 2 -19.19 44.96 -27.70
CA VAL A 2 -19.51 46.14 -26.87
C VAL A 2 -21.03 46.15 -26.69
N GLY A 3 -21.52 45.84 -25.50
CA GLY A 3 -22.94 45.91 -25.19
C GLY A 3 -23.38 47.35 -24.96
N LEU A 4 -24.33 47.85 -25.76
CA LEU A 4 -25.03 49.11 -25.46
C LEU A 4 -25.82 48.91 -24.16
N VAL A 5 -25.41 49.61 -23.10
CA VAL A 5 -26.19 49.76 -21.88
C VAL A 5 -27.45 50.53 -22.27
N ARG A 6 -28.59 49.84 -22.36
CA ARG A 6 -29.89 50.50 -22.47
C ARG A 6 -30.22 51.06 -21.09
N CYS A 7 -30.13 52.37 -20.95
CA CYS A 7 -30.71 53.06 -19.80
C CYS A 7 -32.21 52.72 -19.74
N PRO A 8 -32.77 52.39 -18.57
CA PRO A 8 -34.22 52.34 -18.39
C PRO A 8 -34.83 53.67 -18.84
N PRO A 9 -36.06 53.70 -19.41
CA PRO A 9 -36.72 54.96 -19.69
C PRO A 9 -36.76 55.78 -18.39
N LEU A 10 -36.29 57.03 -18.47
CA LEU A 10 -36.38 57.99 -17.38
C LEU A 10 -37.82 57.97 -16.89
N ARG A 11 -38.02 57.63 -15.61
CA ARG A 11 -39.35 57.69 -14.99
C ARG A 11 -39.90 59.09 -15.28
N VAL A 12 -41.06 59.14 -15.94
CA VAL A 12 -41.81 60.36 -16.16
C VAL A 12 -42.08 60.92 -14.76
N ASP A 13 -41.51 62.08 -14.46
CA ASP A 13 -41.73 62.77 -13.20
C ASP A 13 -43.16 63.33 -13.22
N SER A 14 -44.10 62.51 -12.75
CA SER A 14 -45.53 62.86 -12.70
C SER A 14 -45.80 64.12 -11.87
N ASP A 15 -44.89 64.49 -10.97
CA ASP A 15 -44.99 65.73 -10.19
C ASP A 15 -44.55 66.94 -11.03
N LEU A 16 -43.49 66.79 -11.83
CA LEU A 16 -43.12 67.79 -12.84
C LEU A 16 -44.23 68.02 -13.87
N ASP A 17 -44.86 66.95 -14.36
CA ASP A 17 -45.99 67.06 -15.30
C ASP A 17 -47.15 67.85 -14.69
N ARG A 18 -47.48 67.60 -13.41
CA ARG A 18 -48.51 68.35 -12.69
C ARG A 18 -48.14 69.81 -12.44
N ARG A 19 -46.85 70.10 -12.24
CA ARG A 19 -46.34 71.45 -11.99
C ARG A 19 -46.25 72.29 -13.27
N LEU A 20 -46.19 71.62 -14.41
CA LEU A 20 -46.26 72.24 -15.74
C LEU A 20 -47.69 72.34 -16.29
N ASP A 21 -48.67 71.67 -15.67
CA ASP A 21 -50.08 71.67 -16.05
C ASP A 21 -50.71 73.05 -15.77
N GLY A 22 -50.67 73.93 -16.78
CA GLY A 22 -51.13 75.34 -16.70
C GLY A 22 -50.02 76.39 -16.75
N ALA A 23 -48.77 76.00 -17.08
CA ALA A 23 -47.68 76.95 -17.27
C ALA A 23 -47.71 77.55 -18.69
N ASP A 24 -48.18 78.80 -18.82
CA ASP A 24 -48.37 79.48 -20.11
C ASP A 24 -47.24 80.46 -20.48
N ASP A 25 -46.31 80.72 -19.56
CA ASP A 25 -45.17 81.60 -19.78
C ASP A 25 -43.83 80.97 -19.36
N LEU A 26 -42.76 81.51 -19.93
CA LEU A 26 -41.41 80.97 -19.76
C LEU A 26 -40.91 81.07 -18.32
N ASP A 27 -41.35 82.08 -17.56
CA ASP A 27 -40.90 82.30 -16.18
C ASP A 27 -41.52 81.25 -15.24
N THR A 28 -42.81 80.95 -15.44
CA THR A 28 -43.56 79.90 -14.73
C THR A 28 -43.02 78.52 -15.05
N ILE A 29 -42.67 78.25 -16.32
CA ILE A 29 -42.00 77.00 -16.72
C ILE A 29 -40.64 76.89 -16.02
N VAL A 30 -39.80 77.92 -16.04
CA VAL A 30 -38.48 77.90 -15.39
C VAL A 30 -38.62 77.69 -13.88
N TYR A 31 -39.59 78.32 -13.23
CA TYR A 31 -39.89 78.12 -11.81
C TYR A 31 -40.38 76.70 -11.52
N ALA A 32 -41.27 76.15 -12.36
CA ALA A 32 -41.77 74.78 -12.27
C ALA A 32 -40.70 73.72 -12.61
N VAL A 33 -39.67 74.02 -13.40
CA VAL A 33 -38.53 73.10 -13.51
C VAL A 33 -37.61 73.22 -12.30
N ALA A 34 -37.35 74.45 -11.83
CA ALA A 34 -36.43 74.71 -10.73
C ALA A 34 -36.92 74.21 -9.35
N HIS A 35 -38.22 74.28 -9.06
CA HIS A 35 -38.74 73.85 -7.75
C HIS A 35 -38.65 72.33 -7.53
N GLY A 36 -38.91 71.50 -8.54
CA GLY A 36 -38.92 70.03 -8.42
C GLY A 36 -37.51 69.46 -8.38
N ALA A 37 -36.56 70.12 -9.03
CA ALA A 37 -35.15 69.75 -8.94
C ALA A 37 -34.54 69.94 -7.53
N ASN A 38 -35.18 70.73 -6.65
CA ASN A 38 -34.62 71.14 -5.36
C ASN A 38 -35.40 70.63 -4.13
N THR A 39 -36.56 69.99 -4.30
CA THR A 39 -37.34 69.43 -3.20
C THR A 39 -37.51 67.92 -3.40
N PRO A 40 -36.75 67.07 -2.67
CA PRO A 40 -37.03 65.64 -2.61
C PRO A 40 -38.48 65.42 -2.21
N SER A 41 -39.22 64.57 -2.92
CA SER A 41 -40.58 64.25 -2.52
C SER A 41 -40.55 63.41 -1.23
N ALA A 42 -41.49 63.65 -0.30
CA ALA A 42 -41.52 62.91 0.97
C ALA A 42 -41.66 61.38 0.80
N SER A 43 -42.20 60.93 -0.34
CA SER A 43 -42.26 59.51 -0.72
C SER A 43 -40.89 58.94 -1.08
N GLU A 44 -40.08 59.68 -1.84
CA GLU A 44 -38.73 59.24 -2.21
C GLU A 44 -37.80 59.18 -0.99
N ASP A 45 -37.91 60.13 -0.06
CA ASP A 45 -37.17 60.09 1.19
C ASP A 45 -37.52 58.86 2.05
N THR A 46 -38.79 58.45 2.03
CA THR A 46 -39.25 57.24 2.73
C THR A 46 -38.73 55.97 2.07
N GLU A 47 -38.82 55.87 0.74
CA GLU A 47 -38.27 54.73 -0.03
C GLU A 47 -36.75 54.63 0.14
N MET A 48 -36.04 55.75 0.12
CA MET A 48 -34.60 55.80 0.36
C MET A 48 -34.23 55.36 1.77
N GLU A 49 -35.04 55.69 2.80
CA GLU A 49 -34.78 55.21 4.15
C GLU A 49 -35.05 53.71 4.29
N ILE A 50 -36.09 53.17 3.64
CA ILE A 50 -36.34 51.71 3.59
C ILE A 50 -35.14 50.99 2.96
N LEU A 51 -34.67 51.45 1.80
CA LEU A 51 -33.50 50.85 1.13
C LEU A 51 -32.24 50.94 1.98
N ARG A 52 -32.04 52.04 2.72
CA ARG A 52 -30.90 52.16 3.65
C ARG A 52 -31.00 51.15 4.79
N VAL A 53 -32.19 50.90 5.34
CA VAL A 53 -32.42 49.85 6.33
C VAL A 53 -32.10 48.47 5.75
N ASP A 54 -32.60 48.16 4.55
CA ASP A 54 -32.38 46.87 3.90
C ASP A 54 -30.90 46.63 3.58
N VAL A 55 -30.19 47.64 3.08
CA VAL A 55 -28.74 47.56 2.82
C VAL A 55 -27.98 47.30 4.12
N ARG A 56 -28.36 47.96 5.23
CA ARG A 56 -27.75 47.70 6.55
C ARG A 56 -28.01 46.25 6.97
N TYR A 57 -29.25 45.79 6.87
CA TYR A 57 -29.65 44.42 7.22
C TYR A 57 -28.87 43.37 6.43
N HIS A 58 -28.79 43.52 5.10
CA HIS A 58 -28.04 42.58 4.26
C HIS A 58 -26.53 42.62 4.51
N ARG A 59 -25.98 43.78 4.89
CA ARG A 59 -24.57 43.89 5.28
C ARG A 59 -24.28 43.17 6.60
N ASP A 60 -25.21 43.21 7.55
CA ASP A 60 -25.10 42.46 8.81
C ASP A 60 -25.19 40.95 8.55
N GLN A 61 -26.15 40.52 7.73
CA GLN A 61 -26.25 39.12 7.28
C GLN A 61 -24.97 38.63 6.60
N LEU A 62 -24.36 39.45 5.73
CA LEU A 62 -23.10 39.08 5.07
C LEU A 62 -21.96 38.86 6.07
N ARG A 63 -21.86 39.71 7.10
CA ARG A 63 -20.85 39.55 8.16
C ARG A 63 -21.05 38.27 8.96
N GLU A 64 -22.30 37.92 9.26
CA GLU A 64 -22.61 36.66 9.94
C GLU A 64 -22.28 35.44 9.07
N CYS A 65 -22.58 35.50 7.77
CA CYS A 65 -22.20 34.45 6.82
C CYS A 65 -20.67 34.29 6.72
N GLU A 66 -19.92 35.40 6.66
CA GLU A 66 -18.45 35.35 6.65
C GLU A 66 -17.90 34.71 7.93
N ALA A 67 -18.44 35.05 9.10
CA ALA A 67 -18.05 34.42 10.36
C ALA A 67 -18.35 32.91 10.37
N TRP A 68 -19.50 32.50 9.84
CA TRP A 68 -19.85 31.10 9.69
C TRP A 68 -18.90 30.36 8.74
N LEU A 69 -18.50 30.98 7.63
CA LEU A 69 -17.56 30.39 6.68
C LEU A 69 -16.18 30.14 7.33
N TYR A 70 -15.69 31.07 8.15
CA TYR A 70 -14.45 30.84 8.91
C TYR A 70 -14.58 29.64 9.86
N LYS A 71 -15.71 29.51 10.55
CA LYS A 71 -15.96 28.37 11.43
C LYS A 71 -16.06 27.05 10.66
N GLU A 72 -16.75 27.04 9.53
CA GLU A 72 -16.85 25.86 8.66
C GLU A 72 -15.48 25.43 8.14
N THR A 73 -14.67 26.38 7.67
CA THR A 73 -13.32 26.08 7.19
C THR A 73 -12.43 25.53 8.30
N ASP A 74 -12.47 26.09 9.51
CA ASP A 74 -11.74 25.53 10.66
C ASP A 74 -12.18 24.08 10.97
N LEU A 75 -13.49 23.84 11.06
CA LEU A 75 -14.03 22.48 11.28
C LEU A 75 -13.62 21.50 10.16
N ARG A 76 -13.59 21.96 8.90
CA ARG A 76 -13.15 21.15 7.76
C ARG A 76 -11.68 20.76 7.89
N HIS A 77 -10.79 21.70 8.26
CA HIS A 77 -9.38 21.38 8.49
C HIS A 77 -9.20 20.40 9.66
N GLN A 78 -9.97 20.55 10.74
CA GLN A 78 -9.95 19.60 11.86
C GLN A 78 -10.39 18.20 11.43
N ALA A 79 -11.46 18.11 10.63
CA ALA A 79 -11.94 16.83 10.09
C ALA A 79 -10.90 16.18 9.16
N GLU A 80 -10.30 16.96 8.25
CA GLU A 80 -9.22 16.48 7.36
C GLU A 80 -8.03 15.96 8.17
N SER A 81 -7.59 16.72 9.20
CA SER A 81 -6.53 16.29 10.12
C SER A 81 -6.86 14.97 10.81
N LEU A 82 -8.07 14.84 11.37
CA LEU A 82 -8.51 13.60 12.02
C LEU A 82 -8.57 12.42 11.04
N CYS A 83 -9.06 12.64 9.81
CA CYS A 83 -9.09 11.60 8.78
C CYS A 83 -7.67 11.11 8.43
N THR A 84 -6.70 12.01 8.31
CA THR A 84 -5.31 11.60 8.06
C THR A 84 -4.75 10.78 9.22
N LEU A 85 -4.95 11.24 10.46
CA LEU A 85 -4.49 10.54 11.66
C LEU A 85 -5.09 9.13 11.75
N VAL A 86 -6.42 9.01 11.72
CA VAL A 86 -7.11 7.71 11.80
C VAL A 86 -6.70 6.79 10.65
N SER A 87 -6.48 7.33 9.45
CA SER A 87 -6.00 6.55 8.32
C SER A 87 -4.60 5.97 8.57
N THR A 88 -3.68 6.77 9.11
CA THR A 88 -2.33 6.32 9.45
C THR A 88 -2.33 5.27 10.55
N GLU A 89 -3.09 5.48 11.64
CA GLU A 89 -3.21 4.52 12.75
C GLU A 89 -3.75 3.17 12.28
N ARG A 90 -4.83 3.17 11.51
CA ARG A 90 -5.40 1.96 10.91
C ARG A 90 -4.40 1.23 10.01
N ASN A 91 -3.63 1.96 9.20
CA ASN A 91 -2.64 1.35 8.31
C ASN A 91 -1.49 0.72 9.09
N MET A 92 -1.03 1.37 10.17
CA MET A 92 -0.03 0.81 11.07
C MET A 92 -0.54 -0.48 11.74
N ALA A 93 -1.76 -0.46 12.29
CA ALA A 93 -2.37 -1.64 12.91
C ALA A 93 -2.47 -2.82 11.93
N LYS A 94 -3.00 -2.58 10.72
CA LYS A 94 -3.06 -3.61 9.66
C LYS A 94 -1.68 -4.16 9.29
N SER A 95 -0.67 -3.28 9.20
CA SER A 95 0.68 -3.72 8.88
C SER A 95 1.29 -4.58 9.99
N ALA A 96 1.02 -4.26 11.26
CA ALA A 96 1.45 -5.06 12.40
C ALA A 96 0.82 -6.46 12.38
N ASP A 97 -0.50 -6.54 12.15
CA ASP A 97 -1.22 -7.83 12.06
C ASP A 97 -0.64 -8.72 10.95
N ILE A 98 -0.34 -8.14 9.78
CA ILE A 98 0.28 -8.86 8.65
C ILE A 98 1.68 -9.33 9.02
N ILE A 99 2.48 -8.49 9.68
CA ILE A 99 3.84 -8.85 10.11
C ILE A 99 3.78 -10.03 11.07
N ASP A 100 2.86 -10.03 12.05
CA ASP A 100 2.76 -11.11 13.02
C ASP A 100 2.25 -12.41 12.38
N LEU A 101 1.33 -12.32 11.41
CA LEU A 101 0.93 -13.47 10.60
C LEU A 101 2.11 -14.07 9.82
N LEU A 102 2.95 -13.22 9.21
CA LEU A 102 4.12 -13.66 8.46
C LEU A 102 5.17 -14.29 9.37
N LYS A 103 5.43 -13.71 10.56
CA LYS A 103 6.33 -14.29 11.56
C LYS A 103 5.87 -15.69 11.99
N ALA A 104 4.60 -15.85 12.30
CA ALA A 104 4.03 -17.16 12.66
C ALA A 104 4.14 -18.17 11.49
N GLY A 105 3.99 -17.69 10.26
CA GLY A 105 4.22 -18.48 9.05
C GLY A 105 5.66 -18.97 8.95
N ILE A 106 6.64 -18.08 9.11
CA ILE A 106 8.08 -18.40 9.08
C ILE A 106 8.43 -19.44 10.15
N GLU A 107 8.00 -19.24 11.39
CA GLU A 107 8.28 -20.16 12.50
C GLU A 107 7.77 -21.59 12.21
N LYS A 108 6.59 -21.70 11.58
CA LYS A 108 6.05 -22.99 11.14
C LYS A 108 6.92 -23.67 10.08
N TYR A 109 7.45 -22.90 9.12
CA TYR A 109 8.33 -23.44 8.09
C TYR A 109 9.71 -23.78 8.65
N ASP A 110 10.25 -22.98 9.57
CA ASP A 110 11.50 -23.29 10.27
C ASP A 110 11.40 -24.60 11.04
N LYS A 111 10.29 -24.84 11.74
CA LYS A 111 10.03 -26.12 12.39
C LYS A 111 10.02 -27.29 11.41
N LYS A 112 9.35 -27.15 10.25
CA LYS A 112 9.34 -28.18 9.21
C LYS A 112 10.74 -28.43 8.61
N ILE A 113 11.53 -27.37 8.45
CA ILE A 113 12.91 -27.47 7.98
C ILE A 113 13.75 -28.23 9.01
N GLU A 114 13.61 -27.94 10.31
CA GLU A 114 14.34 -28.68 11.35
C GLU A 114 13.90 -30.15 11.46
N GLU A 115 12.61 -30.45 11.32
CA GLU A 115 12.10 -31.83 11.25
C GLU A 115 12.68 -32.59 10.03
N ALA A 116 12.71 -31.94 8.86
CA ALA A 116 13.33 -32.50 7.66
C ALA A 116 14.84 -32.71 7.85
N ARG A 117 15.54 -31.73 8.42
CA ARG A 117 16.97 -31.82 8.75
C ARG A 117 17.25 -32.98 9.71
N ALA A 118 16.45 -33.15 10.76
CA ALA A 118 16.59 -34.26 11.70
C ALA A 118 16.41 -35.63 11.02
N THR A 119 15.44 -35.74 10.12
CA THR A 119 15.19 -36.96 9.33
C THR A 119 16.39 -37.27 8.43
N ILE A 120 16.89 -36.26 7.69
CA ILE A 120 18.08 -36.38 6.85
C ILE A 120 19.29 -36.81 7.70
N ARG A 121 19.52 -36.20 8.87
CA ARG A 121 20.62 -36.60 9.78
C ARG A 121 20.52 -38.09 10.17
N ASN A 122 19.32 -38.57 10.50
CA ASN A 122 19.10 -39.97 10.84
C ASN A 122 19.37 -40.92 9.66
N ASP A 123 18.83 -40.62 8.49
CA ASP A 123 19.02 -41.46 7.31
C ASP A 123 20.49 -41.50 6.87
N ARG A 124 21.21 -40.39 7.02
CA ARG A 124 22.67 -40.34 6.81
C ARG A 124 23.41 -41.29 7.74
N LEU A 125 23.04 -41.37 9.02
CA LEU A 125 23.64 -42.31 9.96
C LEU A 125 23.37 -43.77 9.57
N LYS A 126 22.14 -44.08 9.16
CA LYS A 126 21.76 -45.43 8.69
C LYS A 126 22.55 -45.82 7.45
N ILE A 127 22.66 -44.94 6.46
CA ILE A 127 23.44 -45.17 5.23
C ILE A 127 24.91 -45.38 5.56
N LYS A 128 25.51 -44.51 6.39
CA LYS A 128 26.91 -44.65 6.82
C LYS A 128 27.16 -46.01 7.49
N LYS A 129 26.28 -46.43 8.40
CA LYS A 129 26.36 -47.74 9.06
C LYS A 129 26.19 -48.89 8.07
N GLY A 130 25.22 -48.80 7.16
CA GLY A 130 25.00 -49.80 6.11
C GLY A 130 26.22 -49.99 5.20
N LEU A 131 26.83 -48.88 4.75
CA LEU A 131 28.05 -48.91 3.93
C LEU A 131 29.25 -49.50 4.69
N SER A 132 29.38 -49.19 5.99
CA SER A 132 30.43 -49.78 6.83
C SER A 132 30.26 -51.30 6.96
N ASN A 133 29.04 -51.76 7.24
CA ASN A 133 28.73 -53.19 7.37
C ASN A 133 28.94 -53.94 6.04
N LEU A 134 28.56 -53.33 4.91
CA LEU A 134 28.78 -53.91 3.59
C LEU A 134 30.29 -54.01 3.28
N THR A 135 31.05 -52.96 3.61
CA THR A 135 32.52 -52.96 3.44
C THR A 135 33.15 -54.09 4.24
N SER A 136 32.78 -54.26 5.52
CA SER A 136 33.33 -55.34 6.35
C SER A 136 32.94 -56.73 5.85
N CYS A 137 31.70 -56.89 5.35
CA CYS A 137 31.23 -58.17 4.82
C CYS A 137 32.01 -58.57 3.55
N LEU A 138 32.20 -57.63 2.62
CA LEU A 138 32.98 -57.87 1.41
C LEU A 138 34.46 -58.11 1.71
N GLN A 139 35.03 -57.43 2.71
CA GLN A 139 36.40 -57.68 3.15
C GLN A 139 36.57 -59.08 3.75
N SER A 140 35.63 -59.54 4.60
CA SER A 140 35.63 -60.91 5.12
C SER A 140 35.56 -61.92 3.99
N PHE A 141 34.61 -61.75 3.06
CA PHE A 141 34.46 -62.62 1.90
C PHE A 141 35.71 -62.67 1.03
N HIS A 142 36.34 -61.53 0.77
CA HIS A 142 37.59 -61.46 -0.01
C HIS A 142 38.74 -62.19 0.69
N LEU A 143 38.87 -62.05 2.01
CA LEU A 143 39.88 -62.75 2.81
C LEU A 143 39.63 -64.26 2.86
N GLU A 144 38.38 -64.68 3.06
CA GLU A 144 37.97 -66.09 3.08
C GLU A 144 38.20 -66.78 1.74
N SER A 145 37.82 -66.15 0.63
CA SER A 145 38.07 -66.71 -0.72
C SER A 145 39.57 -66.86 -0.97
N ARG A 146 40.38 -65.84 -0.63
CA ARG A 146 41.84 -65.90 -0.76
C ARG A 146 42.49 -66.95 0.15
N HIS A 147 41.89 -67.24 1.31
CA HIS A 147 42.35 -68.30 2.20
C HIS A 147 42.08 -69.68 1.60
N ARG A 148 40.87 -69.89 1.05
CA ARG A 148 40.51 -71.13 0.37
C ARG A 148 41.42 -71.43 -0.82
N ASP A 149 41.83 -70.42 -1.58
CA ASP A 149 42.78 -70.59 -2.69
C ASP A 149 44.16 -71.06 -2.21
N ARG A 150 44.61 -70.61 -1.03
CA ARG A 150 45.89 -71.02 -0.43
C ARG A 150 45.85 -72.43 0.18
N GLU A 151 44.73 -72.82 0.78
CA GLU A 151 44.56 -74.15 1.39
C GLU A 151 44.22 -75.24 0.37
N SER A 152 43.55 -74.88 -0.74
CA SER A 152 43.07 -75.84 -1.74
C SER A 152 44.19 -76.51 -2.54
N GLY A 153 45.32 -75.84 -2.78
CA GLY A 153 46.50 -76.44 -3.46
C GLY A 153 46.26 -77.01 -4.87
N CYS A 154 45.05 -76.88 -5.42
CA CYS A 154 44.64 -77.48 -6.68
C CYS A 154 44.77 -76.47 -7.83
N LEU A 155 45.37 -76.94 -8.93
CA LEU A 155 45.32 -76.36 -10.27
C LEU A 155 43.86 -76.34 -10.76
N VAL A 156 43.07 -75.38 -10.28
CA VAL A 156 41.73 -75.09 -10.80
C VAL A 156 41.87 -73.92 -11.78
N ASP A 157 41.19 -74.04 -12.92
CA ASP A 157 41.20 -73.09 -14.04
C ASP A 157 40.95 -71.66 -13.55
N HIS A 158 42.01 -70.83 -13.51
CA HIS A 158 42.04 -69.56 -12.78
C HIS A 158 41.13 -68.47 -13.37
N SER A 159 40.56 -68.65 -14.56
CA SER A 159 39.86 -67.57 -15.25
C SER A 159 38.53 -67.14 -14.61
N SER A 160 37.84 -68.04 -13.90
CA SER A 160 36.50 -67.76 -13.34
C SER A 160 36.53 -67.19 -11.91
N ASP A 161 37.44 -67.67 -11.06
CA ASP A 161 37.59 -67.16 -9.68
C ASP A 161 38.32 -65.81 -9.63
N ASP A 162 39.28 -65.56 -10.53
CA ASP A 162 39.94 -64.25 -10.66
C ASP A 162 38.93 -63.16 -11.05
N ALA A 163 37.99 -63.46 -11.96
CA ALA A 163 36.94 -62.52 -12.37
C ALA A 163 35.97 -62.19 -11.22
N LEU A 164 35.69 -63.16 -10.34
CA LEU A 164 34.83 -62.96 -9.17
C LEU A 164 35.56 -62.10 -8.11
N LEU A 165 36.86 -62.36 -7.89
CA LEU A 165 37.69 -61.59 -6.97
C LEU A 165 37.89 -60.14 -7.45
N GLU A 166 38.07 -59.92 -8.76
CA GLU A 166 38.15 -58.62 -9.41
C GLU A 166 36.80 -57.86 -9.32
N GLY A 167 35.68 -58.58 -9.45
CA GLY A 167 34.34 -58.04 -9.22
C GLY A 167 34.15 -57.52 -7.78
N VAL A 168 34.62 -58.27 -6.77
CA VAL A 168 34.58 -57.85 -5.36
C VAL A 168 35.46 -56.62 -5.12
N GLN A 169 36.65 -56.55 -5.71
CA GLN A 169 37.51 -55.37 -5.62
C GLN A 169 36.86 -54.13 -6.26
N THR A 170 36.20 -54.30 -7.40
CA THR A 170 35.47 -53.23 -8.09
C THR A 170 34.33 -52.69 -7.20
N LEU A 171 33.56 -53.57 -6.57
CA LEU A 171 32.50 -53.19 -5.62
C LEU A 171 33.03 -52.45 -4.39
N LEU A 172 34.14 -52.90 -3.80
CA LEU A 172 34.80 -52.21 -2.69
C LEU A 172 35.21 -50.78 -3.09
N GLN A 173 35.67 -50.60 -4.32
CA GLN A 173 36.10 -49.29 -4.82
C GLN A 173 34.92 -48.37 -5.12
N GLN A 174 33.81 -48.91 -5.63
CA GLN A 174 32.55 -48.18 -5.75
C GLN A 174 32.02 -47.72 -4.39
N ILE A 175 32.03 -48.60 -3.38
CA ILE A 175 31.58 -48.26 -2.02
C ILE A 175 32.44 -47.14 -1.42
N ARG A 176 33.77 -47.19 -1.57
CA ARG A 176 34.66 -46.10 -1.13
C ARG A 176 34.36 -44.78 -1.84
N THR A 177 34.07 -44.83 -3.13
CA THR A 177 33.71 -43.65 -3.91
C THR A 177 32.41 -43.04 -3.39
N ILE A 178 31.40 -43.87 -3.11
CA ILE A 178 30.13 -43.44 -2.51
C ILE A 178 30.36 -42.84 -1.12
N GLN A 179 31.20 -43.46 -0.28
CA GLN A 179 31.54 -42.95 1.05
C GLN A 179 32.21 -41.56 1.00
N LEU A 180 33.16 -41.36 0.08
CA LEU A 180 33.82 -40.07 -0.16
C LEU A 180 32.82 -39.01 -0.61
N HIS A 181 31.97 -39.33 -1.59
CA HIS A 181 30.94 -38.42 -2.07
C HIS A 181 29.95 -38.03 -0.97
N PHE A 182 29.57 -39.01 -0.14
CA PHE A 182 28.70 -38.78 1.01
C PHE A 182 29.35 -37.86 2.04
N HIS A 183 30.65 -38.01 2.31
CA HIS A 183 31.40 -37.14 3.23
C HIS A 183 31.49 -35.70 2.73
N ILE A 184 31.73 -35.49 1.43
CA ILE A 184 31.77 -34.16 0.81
C ILE A 184 30.39 -33.49 0.90
N LEU A 185 29.32 -34.21 0.57
CA LEU A 185 27.94 -33.72 0.71
C LEU A 185 27.55 -33.42 2.18
N VAL A 186 28.26 -33.95 3.17
CA VAL A 186 28.07 -33.58 4.59
C VAL A 186 28.65 -32.20 4.85
N LEU A 187 29.89 -31.97 4.44
CA LEU A 187 30.59 -30.72 4.72
C LEU A 187 29.98 -29.52 3.98
N SER A 188 29.37 -29.73 2.81
CA SER A 188 28.77 -28.64 2.02
C SER A 188 27.38 -28.17 2.52
N TYR A 189 26.73 -28.91 3.42
CA TYR A 189 25.36 -28.66 3.86
C TYR A 189 25.21 -28.46 5.38
N GLU A 190 26.31 -28.35 6.13
CA GLU A 190 26.27 -27.80 7.49
C GLU A 190 26.21 -26.28 7.41
N PRO A 191 25.13 -25.64 7.88
CA PRO A 191 25.10 -24.19 8.02
C PRO A 191 26.01 -23.79 9.18
N ILE A 192 26.76 -22.69 8.98
CA ILE A 192 27.41 -21.90 10.04
C ILE A 192 26.35 -21.40 11.03
#